data_AF-A0A6J6KWE0-F1
#
_entry.id   AF-A0A6J6KWE0-F1
#
_cell.length_a   1.000
_cell.length_b   1.000
_cell.length_c   1.000
_cell.angle_alpha   90.00
_cell.angle_beta   90.00
_cell.angle_gamma   90.00
#
_symmetry.space_group_name_H-M   'P 1'
#
loop_
_entity.id
_entity.type
_entity.pdbx_description
1 polymer ?
#
loop_
_entity_poly.entity_id
_entity_poly.type
_entity_poly.pdbx_seq_one_letter_code
_entity_poly.pdbx_strand_id
1 'polypeptide(L)'
;MSDLGRDYETSLDPTRRRRDGVHYTPREVADELVERAFAAHGQAIASGTRFSVCDPTCGAGVFLLAAADALVAAGRTPFDALTGLRGMDIDPDALEVARAELVGWARTHGVAAEQQELPFVLIVGDALNDTWPDDGRLDVVVGNPPFGGQLAGATVRDESAVAGAARILGRPAGYTDTAGVLLVRALDAVRVGGSVVFVQPLSVLGSRDGAIVRDLVSDALESIWIPDDQLFDAAVSVCAPVLRKPSAAESAADSHLIPTWTELAAEAMGVPSVHLRGEQLSTIADCTAGFRHEFYEVANATIEQDSRTESANFPRLITVGLIDPARLLWGERAARIAGTTFTHPVVDVSKLVKEFALRKRPKILVATQTRIIEAVADYDGSLWPSVPVISALPLRDGEEAMDLLLAAVLAPPASVWAARQAAGTARSPGAVRLSATQLELLPLPTNSEQWRAGAAQLRAGELEAAAVTLTDAYGLDQSEQTAVLNWWALQSKRRKRQGETTGL
;
A
#
# COMPACT_ATOMS: atom_id res chain seq x y z
N MET A 1 15.40 -19.06 23.51
CA MET A 1 14.58 -20.20 23.05
C MET A 1 14.85 -20.34 21.56
N SER A 2 15.12 -21.55 21.07
CA SER A 2 15.19 -21.81 19.63
C SER A 2 13.83 -21.50 19.02
N ASP A 3 13.80 -20.81 17.89
CA ASP A 3 12.58 -20.53 17.14
C ASP A 3 12.43 -21.63 16.09
N LEU A 4 11.77 -22.74 16.45
CA LEU A 4 11.73 -23.94 15.61
C LEU A 4 11.04 -23.65 14.27
N GLY A 5 10.12 -22.68 14.24
CA GLY A 5 9.48 -22.21 13.01
C GLY A 5 10.46 -21.54 12.05
N ARG A 6 11.32 -20.65 12.56
CA ARG A 6 12.40 -20.04 11.78
C ARG A 6 13.44 -21.07 11.34
N ASP A 7 13.81 -21.98 12.23
CA ASP A 7 14.78 -23.04 11.93
C ASP A 7 14.23 -24.00 10.85
N TYR A 8 12.95 -24.37 10.91
CA TYR A 8 12.28 -25.16 9.87
C TYR A 8 12.27 -24.44 8.52
N GLU A 9 11.89 -23.16 8.46
CA GLU A 9 11.94 -22.38 7.22
C GLU A 9 13.35 -22.37 6.64
N THR A 10 14.37 -22.13 7.46
CA THR A 10 15.77 -22.08 7.01
C THR A 10 16.27 -23.43 6.48
N SER A 11 15.69 -24.53 6.94
CA SER A 11 15.99 -25.90 6.49
C SER A 11 15.39 -26.25 5.12
N LEU A 12 14.36 -25.53 4.66
CA LEU A 12 13.72 -25.77 3.37
C LEU A 12 14.58 -25.24 2.22
N ASP A 13 14.62 -26.01 1.11
CA ASP A 13 15.27 -25.58 -0.12
C ASP A 13 14.67 -24.24 -0.62
N PRO A 14 15.47 -23.25 -1.04
CA PRO A 14 14.98 -21.93 -1.49
C PRO A 14 13.96 -21.99 -2.64
N THR A 15 14.03 -23.01 -3.50
CA THR A 15 13.06 -23.23 -4.59
C THR A 15 11.72 -23.77 -4.06
N ARG A 16 11.75 -24.67 -3.07
CA ARG A 16 10.56 -25.14 -2.34
C ARG A 16 9.91 -23.98 -1.57
N ARG A 17 10.72 -23.16 -0.89
CA ARG A 17 10.26 -21.98 -0.13
C ARG A 17 9.48 -20.98 -1.01
N ARG A 18 10.00 -20.66 -2.20
CA ARG A 18 9.33 -19.75 -3.14
C ARG A 18 8.10 -20.36 -3.82
N ARG A 19 8.14 -21.65 -4.16
CA ARG A 19 7.02 -22.35 -4.82
C ARG A 19 5.84 -22.52 -3.88
N ASP A 20 6.12 -22.93 -2.64
CA ASP A 20 5.11 -23.26 -1.64
C ASP A 20 4.71 -22.03 -0.80
N GLY A 21 5.31 -20.86 -1.07
CA GLY A 21 5.00 -19.60 -0.39
C GLY A 21 5.34 -19.58 1.10
N VAL A 22 6.21 -20.49 1.56
CA VAL A 22 6.56 -20.65 2.98
C VAL A 22 7.41 -19.47 3.40
N HIS A 23 6.81 -18.54 4.13
CA HIS A 23 7.47 -17.37 4.68
C HIS A 23 7.21 -17.30 6.17
N TYR A 24 8.29 -17.26 6.97
CA TYR A 24 8.17 -17.06 8.40
C TYR A 24 7.55 -15.70 8.70
N THR A 25 6.53 -15.70 9.57
CA THR A 25 5.93 -14.47 10.09
C THR A 25 6.59 -14.14 11.42
N PRO A 26 7.21 -12.94 11.57
CA PRO A 26 7.77 -12.53 12.85
C PRO A 26 6.74 -12.59 13.96
N ARG A 27 7.15 -13.09 15.13
CA ARG A 27 6.27 -13.22 16.29
C ARG A 27 5.57 -11.91 16.67
N GLU A 28 6.28 -10.79 16.61
CA GLU A 28 5.73 -9.45 16.89
C GLU A 28 4.59 -9.07 15.95
N VAL A 29 4.67 -9.47 14.67
CA VAL A 29 3.57 -9.27 13.69
C VAL A 29 2.38 -10.15 14.04
N ALA A 30 2.62 -11.41 14.41
CA ALA A 30 1.54 -12.30 14.80
C ALA A 30 0.81 -11.79 16.06
N ASP A 31 1.55 -11.31 17.05
CA ASP A 31 0.98 -10.71 18.27
C ASP A 31 0.13 -9.48 17.97
N GLU A 32 0.63 -8.55 17.16
CA GLU A 32 -0.13 -7.34 16.78
C GLU A 32 -1.41 -7.67 16.00
N LEU A 33 -1.34 -8.60 15.05
CA LEU A 33 -2.51 -8.97 14.24
C LEU A 33 -3.54 -9.76 15.05
N VAL A 34 -3.11 -10.60 15.99
CA VAL A 34 -4.01 -11.27 16.95
C VAL A 34 -4.69 -10.26 17.86
N GLU A 35 -3.95 -9.28 18.40
CA GLU A 35 -4.52 -8.21 19.23
C GLU A 35 -5.63 -7.47 18.48
N ARG A 36 -5.38 -7.08 17.22
CA ARG A 36 -6.38 -6.45 16.36
C ARG A 36 -7.58 -7.35 16.11
N ALA A 37 -7.37 -8.64 15.85
CA ALA A 37 -8.44 -9.61 15.66
C ALA A 37 -9.30 -9.80 16.93
N PHE A 38 -8.74 -9.58 18.11
CA PHE A 38 -9.38 -9.80 19.41
C PHE A 38 -10.03 -8.54 19.99
N ALA A 39 -9.75 -7.35 19.45
CA ALA A 39 -10.16 -6.05 20.00
C ALA A 39 -11.66 -5.96 20.31
N ALA A 40 -12.51 -6.56 19.47
CA ALA A 40 -13.97 -6.57 19.65
C ALA A 40 -14.50 -7.69 20.57
N HIS A 41 -13.65 -8.60 21.04
CA HIS A 41 -14.06 -9.87 21.68
C HIS A 41 -13.76 -9.95 23.18
N GLY A 42 -13.21 -8.89 23.80
CA GLY A 42 -12.76 -8.92 25.20
C GLY A 42 -13.81 -9.43 26.20
N GLN A 43 -15.09 -9.04 26.03
CA GLN A 43 -16.18 -9.53 26.90
C GLN A 43 -16.46 -11.03 26.70
N ALA A 44 -16.49 -11.50 25.45
CA ALA A 44 -16.71 -12.92 25.15
C ALA A 44 -15.57 -13.77 25.70
N ILE A 45 -14.33 -13.31 25.54
CA ILE A 45 -13.15 -13.99 26.07
C ILE A 45 -13.18 -14.02 27.60
N ALA A 46 -13.52 -12.91 28.27
CA ALA A 46 -13.58 -12.84 29.74
C ALA A 46 -14.75 -13.65 30.35
N SER A 47 -15.84 -13.85 29.61
CA SER A 47 -17.04 -14.53 30.11
C SER A 47 -16.89 -16.04 30.35
N GLY A 48 -15.79 -16.65 29.89
CA GLY A 48 -15.59 -18.08 29.99
C GLY A 48 -16.29 -18.91 28.90
N THR A 49 -17.10 -18.32 28.03
CA THR A 49 -17.75 -19.04 26.92
C THR A 49 -16.73 -19.67 25.97
N ARG A 50 -17.10 -20.71 25.22
CA ARG A 50 -16.22 -21.26 24.18
C ARG A 50 -15.82 -20.13 23.21
N PHE A 51 -14.52 -20.02 22.93
CA PHE A 51 -13.97 -19.04 22.00
C PHE A 51 -12.99 -19.78 21.07
N SER A 52 -13.19 -19.68 19.77
CA SER A 52 -12.52 -20.48 18.75
C SER A 52 -11.71 -19.60 17.81
N VAL A 53 -10.43 -19.94 17.67
CA VAL A 53 -9.47 -19.20 16.84
C VAL A 53 -8.87 -20.17 15.84
N CYS A 54 -8.93 -19.81 14.56
CA CYS A 54 -8.43 -20.65 13.47
C CYS A 54 -7.34 -19.96 12.66
N ASP A 55 -6.26 -20.68 12.37
CA ASP A 55 -5.33 -20.37 11.29
C ASP A 55 -5.39 -21.51 10.26
N PRO A 56 -5.98 -21.28 9.07
CA PRO A 56 -6.21 -22.33 8.07
C PRO A 56 -4.99 -22.62 7.19
N THR A 57 -3.88 -21.90 7.40
CA THR A 57 -2.58 -22.08 6.73
C THR A 57 -1.48 -21.84 7.76
N CYS A 58 -1.55 -22.59 8.86
CA CYS A 58 -0.88 -22.23 10.10
C CYS A 58 0.63 -22.42 10.09
N GLY A 59 1.19 -23.16 9.12
CA GLY A 59 2.61 -23.49 9.07
C GLY A 59 3.09 -24.05 10.41
N ALA A 60 4.11 -23.41 10.98
CA ALA A 60 4.66 -23.74 12.30
C ALA A 60 3.86 -23.19 13.50
N GLY A 61 2.67 -22.63 13.29
CA GLY A 61 1.71 -22.28 14.34
C GLY A 61 1.94 -20.94 15.06
N VAL A 62 2.70 -20.01 14.48
CA VAL A 62 3.05 -18.73 15.14
C VAL A 62 1.82 -17.89 15.54
N PHE A 63 0.78 -17.84 14.71
CA PHE A 63 -0.47 -17.16 15.05
C PHE A 63 -1.28 -17.91 16.12
N LEU A 64 -1.20 -19.24 16.17
CA LEU A 64 -1.85 -20.03 17.21
C LEU A 64 -1.18 -19.82 18.58
N LEU A 65 0.15 -19.69 18.60
CA LEU A 65 0.90 -19.31 19.79
C LEU A 65 0.53 -17.90 20.27
N ALA A 66 0.52 -16.93 19.36
CA ALA A 66 0.10 -15.56 19.66
C ALA A 66 -1.34 -15.50 20.20
N ALA A 67 -2.26 -16.26 19.60
CA ALA A 67 -3.63 -16.39 20.08
C ALA A 67 -3.71 -17.04 21.48
N ALA A 68 -2.90 -18.05 21.77
CA ALA A 68 -2.83 -18.68 23.08
C ALA A 68 -2.39 -17.68 24.16
N ASP A 69 -1.33 -16.91 23.88
CA ASP A 69 -0.83 -15.86 24.79
C ASP A 69 -1.88 -14.76 25.01
N ALA A 70 -2.56 -14.31 23.95
CA ALA A 70 -3.63 -13.30 24.06
C ALA A 70 -4.83 -13.82 24.89
N LEU A 71 -5.22 -15.09 24.74
CA LEU A 71 -6.29 -15.70 25.53
C LEU A 71 -5.93 -15.78 27.01
N VAL A 72 -4.68 -16.18 27.34
CA VAL A 72 -4.20 -16.22 28.72
C VAL A 72 -4.12 -14.82 29.32
N ALA A 73 -3.62 -13.84 28.57
CA ALA A 73 -3.58 -12.44 29.00
C ALA A 73 -4.98 -11.86 29.28
N ALA A 74 -6.00 -12.34 28.56
CA ALA A 74 -7.40 -12.01 28.77
C ALA A 74 -8.09 -12.82 29.89
N GLY A 75 -7.34 -13.66 30.62
CA GLY A 75 -7.81 -14.36 31.82
C GLY A 75 -8.22 -15.81 31.64
N ARG A 76 -7.99 -16.42 30.47
CA ARG A 76 -8.19 -17.87 30.27
C ARG A 76 -7.13 -18.67 31.01
N THR A 77 -7.50 -19.87 31.48
CA THR A 77 -6.47 -20.83 31.88
C THR A 77 -5.69 -21.29 30.64
N PRO A 78 -4.40 -21.66 30.76
CA PRO A 78 -3.64 -22.15 29.62
C PRO A 78 -4.29 -23.35 28.90
N PHE A 79 -4.96 -24.24 29.64
CA PHE A 79 -5.69 -25.37 29.05
C PHE A 79 -6.92 -24.92 28.24
N ASP A 80 -7.69 -23.96 28.78
CA ASP A 80 -8.85 -23.39 28.07
C ASP A 80 -8.43 -22.61 26.83
N ALA A 81 -7.28 -21.92 26.88
CA ALA A 81 -6.71 -21.23 25.72
C ALA A 81 -6.44 -22.22 24.57
N LEU A 82 -5.78 -23.34 24.87
CA LEU A 82 -5.49 -24.39 23.87
C LEU A 82 -6.77 -25.03 23.31
N THR A 83 -7.82 -25.17 24.12
CA THR A 83 -9.09 -25.80 23.70
C THR A 83 -9.75 -25.07 22.53
N GLY A 84 -9.54 -23.76 22.43
CA GLY A 84 -10.07 -22.91 21.37
C GLY A 84 -9.29 -22.94 20.06
N LEU A 85 -8.07 -23.49 20.03
CA LEU A 85 -7.17 -23.34 18.88
C LEU A 85 -7.44 -24.39 17.80
N ARG A 86 -7.50 -23.92 16.55
CA ARG A 86 -7.67 -24.72 15.33
C ARG A 86 -6.59 -24.33 14.33
N GLY A 87 -5.80 -25.30 13.87
CA GLY A 87 -4.82 -25.12 12.81
C GLY A 87 -5.07 -26.06 11.66
N MET A 88 -4.83 -25.58 10.45
CA MET A 88 -4.74 -26.42 9.26
C MET A 88 -3.52 -26.02 8.44
N ASP A 89 -2.86 -26.98 7.82
CA ASP A 89 -1.84 -26.72 6.81
C ASP A 89 -1.79 -27.87 5.79
N ILE A 90 -1.31 -27.59 4.58
CA ILE A 90 -1.12 -28.61 3.56
C ILE A 90 0.17 -29.41 3.80
N ASP A 91 1.15 -28.82 4.48
CA ASP A 91 2.42 -29.47 4.81
C ASP A 91 2.34 -30.19 6.17
N PRO A 92 2.33 -31.54 6.20
CA PRO A 92 2.30 -32.28 7.45
C PRO A 92 3.53 -32.06 8.32
N ASP A 93 4.70 -31.76 7.74
CA ASP A 93 5.92 -31.50 8.51
C ASP A 93 5.81 -30.18 9.28
N ALA A 94 5.20 -29.16 8.67
CA ALA A 94 4.95 -27.88 9.33
C ALA A 94 4.01 -28.03 10.55
N LEU A 95 2.98 -28.89 10.42
CA LEU A 95 2.07 -29.20 11.53
C LEU A 95 2.73 -29.95 12.68
N GLU A 96 3.73 -30.79 12.41
CA GLU A 96 4.52 -31.42 13.47
C GLU A 96 5.37 -30.39 14.23
N VAL A 97 5.90 -29.37 13.53
CA VAL A 97 6.56 -28.22 14.18
C VAL A 97 5.55 -27.42 15.02
N ALA A 98 4.38 -27.09 14.47
CA ALA A 98 3.32 -26.38 15.21
C ALA A 98 2.89 -27.14 16.47
N ARG A 99 2.76 -28.47 16.37
CA ARG A 99 2.46 -29.34 17.50
C ARG A 99 3.55 -29.27 18.57
N ALA A 100 4.82 -29.35 18.18
CA ALA A 100 5.95 -29.28 19.11
C ALA A 100 6.01 -27.93 19.83
N GLU A 101 5.77 -26.83 19.09
CA GLU A 101 5.71 -25.47 19.63
C GLU A 101 4.56 -25.29 20.64
N LEU A 102 3.34 -25.73 20.30
CA LEU A 102 2.19 -25.68 21.22
C LEU A 102 2.38 -26.56 22.47
N VAL A 103 3.03 -27.73 22.33
CA VAL A 103 3.41 -28.58 23.48
C VAL A 103 4.45 -27.88 24.36
N GLY A 104 5.45 -27.23 23.75
CA GLY A 104 6.44 -26.43 24.46
C GLY A 104 5.81 -25.27 25.22
N TRP A 105 4.91 -24.54 24.56
CA TRP A 105 4.11 -23.48 25.15
C TRP A 105 3.30 -23.98 26.35
N ALA A 106 2.59 -25.11 26.20
CA ALA A 106 1.79 -25.71 27.26
C ALA A 106 2.64 -26.04 28.51
N ARG A 107 3.82 -26.63 28.31
CA ARG A 107 4.76 -26.95 29.40
C ARG A 107 5.26 -25.71 30.13
N THR A 108 5.63 -24.66 29.39
CA THR A 108 6.09 -23.39 29.99
C THR A 108 5.00 -22.68 30.80
N HIS A 109 3.73 -22.93 30.47
CA HIS A 109 2.56 -22.44 31.18
C HIS A 109 2.00 -23.41 32.23
N GLY A 110 2.76 -24.46 32.60
CA GLY A 110 2.41 -25.37 33.69
C GLY A 110 1.29 -26.38 33.37
N VAL A 111 0.96 -26.59 32.10
CA VAL A 111 0.03 -27.63 31.67
C VAL A 111 0.76 -28.97 31.67
N ALA A 112 0.35 -29.89 32.55
CA ALA A 112 0.95 -31.21 32.66
C ALA A 112 0.64 -32.07 31.41
N ALA A 113 1.58 -32.12 30.48
CA ALA A 113 1.44 -32.90 29.23
C ALA A 113 1.44 -34.43 29.45
N GLU A 114 1.78 -34.91 30.64
CA GLU A 114 2.07 -36.33 30.88
C GLU A 114 0.83 -37.22 31.08
N GLN A 115 -0.39 -36.65 31.14
CA GLN A 115 -1.61 -37.41 31.46
C GLN A 115 -2.84 -37.07 30.60
N GLN A 116 -2.79 -36.06 29.73
CA GLN A 116 -3.92 -35.65 28.89
C GLN A 116 -3.43 -35.21 27.50
N GLU A 117 -4.10 -35.69 26.44
CA GLU A 117 -3.94 -35.11 25.10
C GLU A 117 -4.29 -33.62 25.18
N LEU A 118 -3.39 -32.77 24.66
CA LEU A 118 -3.62 -31.33 24.64
C LEU A 118 -4.81 -31.01 23.72
N PRO A 119 -5.69 -30.07 24.09
CA PRO A 119 -7.03 -29.95 23.50
C PRO A 119 -7.10 -29.14 22.19
N PHE A 120 -5.95 -28.71 21.64
CA PHE A 120 -5.90 -28.02 20.35
C PHE A 120 -6.11 -28.99 19.20
N VAL A 121 -6.61 -28.49 18.06
CA VAL A 121 -6.83 -29.31 16.85
C VAL A 121 -5.91 -28.83 15.74
N LEU A 122 -5.13 -29.75 15.17
CA LEU A 122 -4.32 -29.53 13.97
C LEU A 122 -4.71 -30.57 12.92
N ILE A 123 -5.05 -30.15 11.71
CA ILE A 123 -5.43 -31.03 10.60
C ILE A 123 -4.57 -30.78 9.36
N VAL A 124 -4.21 -31.85 8.64
CA VAL A 124 -3.62 -31.73 7.30
C VAL A 124 -4.75 -31.47 6.31
N GLY A 125 -4.65 -30.42 5.50
CA GLY A 125 -5.68 -30.10 4.49
C GLY A 125 -5.35 -28.92 3.59
N ASP A 126 -5.99 -28.88 2.43
CA ASP A 126 -5.92 -27.77 1.47
C ASP A 126 -6.95 -26.68 1.83
N ALA A 127 -6.46 -25.51 2.24
CA ALA A 127 -7.27 -24.36 2.63
C ALA A 127 -8.23 -23.85 1.55
N LEU A 128 -8.05 -24.18 0.28
CA LEU A 128 -8.97 -23.81 -0.81
C LEU A 128 -10.07 -24.86 -1.06
N ASN A 129 -9.84 -26.12 -0.66
CA ASN A 129 -10.68 -27.24 -1.09
C ASN A 129 -11.31 -28.02 0.06
N ASP A 130 -10.59 -28.20 1.17
CA ASP A 130 -11.02 -29.03 2.29
C ASP A 130 -11.79 -28.21 3.33
N THR A 131 -12.67 -28.86 4.08
CA THR A 131 -13.46 -28.23 5.15
C THR A 131 -12.58 -27.78 6.32
N TRP A 132 -12.77 -26.55 6.78
CA TRP A 132 -12.00 -26.02 7.92
C TRP A 132 -12.54 -26.58 9.25
N PRO A 133 -11.71 -26.66 10.31
CA PRO A 133 -12.21 -27.01 11.63
C PRO A 133 -13.23 -25.98 12.12
N ASP A 134 -14.41 -26.46 12.57
CA ASP A 134 -15.50 -25.60 13.06
C ASP A 134 -16.00 -24.54 12.04
N ASP A 135 -15.94 -24.84 10.73
CA ASP A 135 -16.38 -23.96 9.64
C ASP A 135 -17.82 -23.42 9.85
N GLY A 136 -17.99 -22.11 9.64
CA GLY A 136 -19.22 -21.35 9.90
C GLY A 136 -19.51 -21.06 11.38
N ARG A 137 -18.61 -21.42 12.31
CA ARG A 137 -18.80 -21.26 13.77
C ARG A 137 -17.61 -20.61 14.48
N LEU A 138 -16.60 -20.16 13.74
CA LEU A 138 -15.38 -19.59 14.30
C LEU A 138 -15.61 -18.18 14.86
N ASP A 139 -14.96 -17.85 15.97
CA ASP A 139 -14.98 -16.49 16.52
C ASP A 139 -13.95 -15.60 15.83
N VAL A 140 -12.75 -16.14 15.59
CA VAL A 140 -11.65 -15.44 14.94
C VAL A 140 -10.98 -16.37 13.93
N VAL A 141 -10.69 -15.83 12.74
CA VAL A 141 -9.74 -16.42 11.79
C VAL A 141 -8.56 -15.46 11.61
N VAL A 142 -7.34 -15.94 11.83
CA VAL A 142 -6.12 -15.12 11.75
C VAL A 142 -4.98 -15.93 11.16
N GLY A 143 -4.07 -15.31 10.41
CA GLY A 143 -2.98 -16.04 9.77
C GLY A 143 -2.23 -15.27 8.68
N ASN A 144 -1.23 -15.92 8.09
CA ASN A 144 -0.50 -15.45 6.92
C ASN A 144 -0.63 -16.46 5.77
N PRO A 145 -1.70 -16.37 4.97
CA PRO A 145 -1.90 -17.28 3.84
C PRO A 145 -0.85 -17.10 2.74
N PRO A 146 -0.58 -18.13 1.93
CA PRO A 146 0.45 -18.07 0.90
C PRO A 146 0.11 -17.07 -0.21
N PHE A 147 1.11 -16.28 -0.62
CA PHE A 147 0.98 -15.34 -1.73
C PHE A 147 1.18 -16.06 -3.07
N GLY A 148 0.34 -15.75 -4.05
CA GLY A 148 0.26 -16.49 -5.31
C GLY A 148 0.10 -15.57 -6.51
N GLY A 149 1.12 -14.75 -6.79
CA GLY A 149 1.19 -13.92 -7.99
C GLY A 149 1.32 -14.80 -9.24
N GLN A 150 0.18 -15.07 -9.90
CA GLN A 150 0.02 -15.95 -11.08
C GLN A 150 0.84 -15.57 -12.34
N LEU A 151 1.75 -14.58 -12.24
CA LEU A 151 2.61 -14.07 -13.32
C LEU A 151 4.06 -14.55 -13.21
N ALA A 152 4.50 -15.05 -12.05
CA ALA A 152 5.80 -15.71 -11.89
C ALA A 152 5.60 -17.23 -12.01
N GLY A 153 6.24 -17.88 -12.98
CA GLY A 153 5.96 -19.27 -13.37
C GLY A 153 6.16 -20.36 -12.30
N ALA A 154 6.55 -20.02 -11.07
CA ALA A 154 6.73 -20.95 -9.95
C ALA A 154 5.54 -21.00 -8.96
N THR A 155 4.56 -20.08 -9.04
CA THR A 155 3.42 -19.98 -8.11
C THR A 155 2.06 -20.05 -8.82
N VAL A 156 2.03 -20.68 -10.00
CA VAL A 156 0.79 -20.88 -10.76
C VAL A 156 -0.07 -21.91 -10.03
N ARG A 157 -1.35 -21.59 -9.83
CA ARG A 157 -2.29 -22.56 -9.25
C ARG A 157 -2.40 -23.79 -10.14
N ASP A 158 -2.38 -24.96 -9.53
CA ASP A 158 -2.81 -26.17 -10.23
C ASP A 158 -4.33 -26.15 -10.48
N GLU A 159 -4.82 -27.14 -11.23
CA GLU A 159 -6.24 -27.22 -11.59
C GLU A 159 -7.16 -27.31 -10.35
N SER A 160 -6.72 -27.98 -9.29
CA SER A 160 -7.48 -28.12 -8.04
C SER A 160 -7.62 -26.79 -7.32
N ALA A 161 -6.52 -26.04 -7.19
CA ALA A 161 -6.50 -24.72 -6.58
C ALA A 161 -7.30 -23.69 -7.40
N VAL A 162 -7.28 -23.78 -8.74
CA VAL A 162 -8.13 -22.95 -9.61
C VAL A 162 -9.62 -23.25 -9.36
N ALA A 163 -10.00 -24.53 -9.29
CA ALA A 163 -11.38 -24.92 -9.04
C ALA A 163 -11.87 -24.49 -7.65
N GLY A 164 -11.05 -24.68 -6.60
CA GLY A 164 -11.33 -24.22 -5.24
C GLY A 164 -11.52 -22.70 -5.17
N ALA A 165 -10.61 -21.95 -5.77
CA ALA A 165 -10.73 -20.49 -5.83
C ALA A 165 -11.98 -20.01 -6.58
N ALA A 166 -12.31 -20.65 -7.71
CA ALA A 166 -13.52 -20.31 -8.44
C ALA A 166 -14.81 -20.61 -7.66
N ARG A 167 -14.80 -21.70 -6.86
CA ARG A 167 -15.92 -22.06 -5.98
C ARG A 167 -16.14 -21.02 -4.89
N ILE A 168 -15.05 -20.60 -4.22
CA ILE A 168 -15.08 -19.59 -3.15
C ILE A 168 -15.55 -18.24 -3.68
N LEU A 169 -15.00 -17.80 -4.81
CA LEU A 169 -15.33 -16.50 -5.41
C LEU A 169 -16.66 -16.48 -6.17
N GLY A 170 -17.29 -17.64 -6.39
CA GLY A 170 -18.47 -17.80 -7.23
C GLY A 170 -18.26 -17.55 -8.73
N ARG A 171 -17.01 -17.33 -9.16
CA ARG A 171 -16.61 -17.07 -10.56
C ARG A 171 -15.12 -17.37 -10.77
N PRO A 172 -14.63 -17.49 -12.01
CA PRO A 172 -13.21 -17.73 -12.28
C PRO A 172 -12.30 -16.70 -11.59
N ALA A 173 -11.32 -17.19 -10.83
CA ALA A 173 -10.42 -16.36 -10.02
C ALA A 173 -9.44 -15.52 -10.87
N GLY A 174 -9.13 -15.95 -12.10
CA GLY A 174 -8.14 -15.27 -12.94
C GLY A 174 -6.80 -15.11 -12.22
N TYR A 175 -6.31 -13.87 -12.17
CA TYR A 175 -5.05 -13.51 -11.50
C TYR A 175 -5.21 -13.07 -10.04
N THR A 176 -6.39 -13.24 -9.43
CA THR A 176 -6.63 -12.94 -8.01
C THR A 176 -5.66 -13.75 -7.13
N ASP A 177 -5.03 -13.12 -6.15
CA ASP A 177 -4.07 -13.77 -5.25
C ASP A 177 -4.75 -14.80 -4.31
N THR A 178 -4.04 -15.87 -3.92
CA THR A 178 -4.58 -16.93 -3.06
C THR A 178 -4.90 -16.42 -1.67
N ALA A 179 -4.07 -15.52 -1.13
CA ALA A 179 -4.34 -14.86 0.14
C ALA A 179 -5.69 -14.13 0.12
N GLY A 180 -6.04 -13.47 -0.99
CA GLY A 180 -7.30 -12.76 -1.14
C GLY A 180 -8.50 -13.69 -1.28
N VAL A 181 -8.34 -14.84 -1.94
CA VAL A 181 -9.38 -15.88 -2.00
C VAL A 181 -9.66 -16.45 -0.61
N LEU A 182 -8.62 -16.76 0.15
CA LEU A 182 -8.76 -17.27 1.51
C LEU A 182 -9.36 -16.24 2.46
N LEU A 183 -9.11 -14.93 2.26
CA LEU A 183 -9.77 -13.86 3.00
C LEU A 183 -11.30 -13.90 2.84
N VAL A 184 -11.79 -14.10 1.61
CA VAL A 184 -13.24 -14.26 1.35
C VAL A 184 -13.76 -15.51 2.05
N ARG A 185 -13.07 -16.65 1.92
CA ARG A 185 -13.47 -17.90 2.57
C ARG A 185 -13.52 -17.78 4.10
N ALA A 186 -12.55 -17.07 4.70
CA ALA A 186 -12.50 -16.85 6.14
C ALA A 186 -13.69 -16.03 6.64
N LEU A 187 -14.16 -15.06 5.86
CA LEU A 187 -15.36 -14.30 6.20
C LEU A 187 -16.61 -15.20 6.23
N ASP A 188 -16.70 -16.18 5.35
CA ASP A 188 -17.78 -17.19 5.39
C ASP A 188 -17.66 -18.12 6.60
N ALA A 189 -16.43 -18.47 6.99
CA ALA A 189 -16.15 -19.41 8.08
C ALA A 189 -16.41 -18.86 9.49
N VAL A 190 -16.37 -17.53 9.69
CA VAL A 190 -16.67 -16.92 11.00
C VAL A 190 -18.17 -16.74 11.21
N ARG A 191 -18.59 -16.80 12.48
CA ARG A 191 -19.96 -16.44 12.89
C ARG A 191 -20.22 -14.95 12.65
N VAL A 192 -21.49 -14.54 12.68
CA VAL A 192 -21.85 -13.11 12.71
C VAL A 192 -21.19 -12.44 13.92
N GLY A 193 -20.56 -11.28 13.68
CA GLY A 193 -19.73 -10.56 14.64
C GLY A 193 -18.35 -11.16 14.90
N GLY A 194 -17.99 -12.26 14.23
CA GLY A 194 -16.64 -12.83 14.25
C GLY A 194 -15.66 -12.01 13.41
N SER A 195 -14.37 -12.15 13.70
CA SER A 195 -13.32 -11.32 13.09
C SER A 195 -12.39 -12.14 12.18
N VAL A 196 -11.91 -11.51 11.11
CA VAL A 196 -10.92 -12.09 10.21
C VAL A 196 -9.77 -11.12 10.04
N VAL A 197 -8.53 -11.59 10.22
CA VAL A 197 -7.32 -10.81 9.98
C VAL A 197 -6.28 -11.66 9.27
N PHE A 198 -6.06 -11.40 7.98
CA PHE A 198 -4.98 -12.06 7.24
C PHE A 198 -3.95 -11.08 6.75
N VAL A 199 -2.69 -11.50 6.80
CA VAL A 199 -1.64 -10.86 6.01
C VAL A 199 -1.98 -11.04 4.52
N GLN A 200 -1.87 -9.95 3.77
CA GLN A 200 -2.17 -9.87 2.34
C GLN A 200 -1.05 -9.12 1.62
N PRO A 201 -0.81 -9.38 0.32
CA PRO A 201 0.00 -8.48 -0.49
C PRO A 201 -0.65 -7.09 -0.54
N LEU A 202 0.15 -6.02 -0.43
CA LEU A 202 -0.34 -4.63 -0.47
C LEU A 202 -1.11 -4.31 -1.77
N SER A 203 -0.85 -5.07 -2.85
CA SER A 203 -1.57 -4.95 -4.12
C SER A 203 -3.07 -5.26 -4.01
N VAL A 204 -3.54 -5.94 -2.96
CA VAL A 204 -4.97 -6.18 -2.71
C VAL A 204 -5.75 -4.88 -2.57
N LEU A 205 -5.09 -3.79 -2.14
CA LEU A 205 -5.72 -2.48 -1.90
C LEU A 205 -6.16 -1.79 -3.20
N GLY A 206 -5.40 -1.93 -4.29
CA GLY A 206 -5.59 -1.11 -5.49
C GLY A 206 -5.48 -1.83 -6.83
N SER A 207 -5.03 -3.07 -6.88
CA SER A 207 -4.93 -3.81 -8.14
C SER A 207 -6.30 -4.17 -8.70
N ARG A 208 -6.36 -4.33 -10.04
CA ARG A 208 -7.55 -4.84 -10.74
C ARG A 208 -7.90 -6.25 -10.26
N ASP A 209 -6.90 -7.10 -10.07
CA ASP A 209 -7.09 -8.50 -9.68
C ASP A 209 -7.60 -8.64 -8.24
N GLY A 210 -7.32 -7.66 -7.37
CA GLY A 210 -7.90 -7.59 -6.02
C GLY A 210 -9.33 -7.06 -5.96
N ALA A 211 -9.90 -6.54 -7.05
CA ALA A 211 -11.21 -5.86 -7.02
C ALA A 211 -12.34 -6.76 -6.50
N ILE A 212 -12.38 -8.03 -6.94
CA ILE A 212 -13.39 -8.97 -6.46
C ILE A 212 -13.30 -9.21 -4.95
N VAL A 213 -12.08 -9.33 -4.41
CA VAL A 213 -11.88 -9.55 -2.98
C VAL A 213 -12.42 -8.35 -2.21
N ARG A 214 -12.07 -7.13 -2.65
CA ARG A 214 -12.57 -5.89 -2.04
C ARG A 214 -14.10 -5.82 -2.08
N ASP A 215 -14.71 -6.12 -3.22
CA ASP A 215 -16.17 -6.10 -3.38
C ASP A 215 -16.87 -7.09 -2.43
N LEU A 216 -16.32 -8.30 -2.29
CA LEU A 216 -16.94 -9.36 -1.48
C LEU A 216 -16.81 -9.16 0.03
N VAL A 217 -15.79 -8.43 0.50
CA VAL A 217 -15.54 -8.23 1.93
C VAL A 217 -15.76 -6.78 2.39
N SER A 218 -16.14 -5.87 1.49
CA SER A 218 -16.24 -4.43 1.77
C SER A 218 -17.14 -4.13 2.97
N ASP A 219 -18.29 -4.81 3.07
CA ASP A 219 -19.25 -4.59 4.15
C ASP A 219 -18.76 -5.07 5.53
N ALA A 220 -17.68 -5.86 5.54
CA ALA A 220 -17.07 -6.37 6.76
C ALA A 220 -15.80 -5.60 7.15
N LEU A 221 -15.26 -4.72 6.30
CA LEU A 221 -13.98 -4.07 6.54
C LEU A 221 -14.09 -2.96 7.60
N GLU A 222 -13.33 -3.10 8.70
CA GLU A 222 -13.29 -2.11 9.78
C GLU A 222 -12.02 -1.26 9.78
N SER A 223 -10.87 -1.88 9.52
CA SER A 223 -9.58 -1.18 9.46
C SER A 223 -8.57 -1.94 8.61
N ILE A 224 -7.44 -1.30 8.32
CA ILE A 224 -6.32 -1.91 7.62
C ILE A 224 -5.06 -1.65 8.44
N TRP A 225 -4.25 -2.69 8.65
CA TRP A 225 -2.91 -2.56 9.16
C TRP A 225 -1.90 -2.54 8.01
N ILE A 226 -0.93 -1.63 8.07
CA ILE A 226 0.20 -1.56 7.13
C ILE A 226 1.46 -1.34 7.97
N PRO A 227 2.49 -2.19 7.84
CA PRO A 227 3.72 -2.04 8.60
C PRO A 227 4.57 -0.86 8.10
N ASP A 228 5.24 -0.17 9.03
CA ASP A 228 6.00 1.07 8.75
C ASP A 228 7.28 0.87 7.91
N ASP A 229 7.95 -0.30 7.97
CA ASP A 229 9.05 -0.70 7.06
C ASP A 229 9.39 -2.22 7.22
N GLN A 230 9.87 -2.85 6.14
CA GLN A 230 10.35 -4.26 5.95
C GLN A 230 10.34 -5.23 7.18
N LEU A 231 9.17 -5.55 7.73
CA LEU A 231 9.03 -6.61 8.74
C LEU A 231 9.22 -8.02 8.16
N PHE A 232 9.07 -8.16 6.84
CA PHE A 232 9.28 -9.41 6.13
C PHE A 232 10.55 -9.30 5.30
N ASP A 233 11.39 -10.34 5.33
CA ASP A 233 12.59 -10.50 4.49
C ASP A 233 12.25 -10.75 2.99
N ALA A 234 10.98 -10.50 2.63
CA ALA A 234 10.42 -10.69 1.31
C ALA A 234 10.42 -9.38 0.51
N ALA A 235 10.63 -9.47 -0.80
CA ALA A 235 10.56 -8.34 -1.73
C ALA A 235 9.14 -7.77 -1.93
N VAL A 236 8.18 -8.11 -1.05
CA VAL A 236 6.74 -7.84 -1.19
C VAL A 236 6.27 -7.00 0.00
N SER A 237 5.68 -5.84 -0.28
CA SER A 237 4.97 -5.06 0.74
C SER A 237 3.64 -5.73 1.09
N VAL A 238 3.27 -5.70 2.36
CA VAL A 238 2.06 -6.37 2.87
C VAL A 238 1.13 -5.39 3.58
N CYS A 239 -0.09 -5.83 3.82
CA CYS A 239 -1.07 -5.22 4.72
C CYS A 239 -1.91 -6.32 5.39
N ALA A 240 -2.71 -5.99 6.39
CA ALA A 240 -3.71 -6.90 6.93
C ALA A 240 -5.06 -6.18 7.10
N PRO A 241 -6.06 -6.47 6.25
CA PRO A 241 -7.43 -6.02 6.48
C PRO A 241 -8.00 -6.67 7.74
N VAL A 242 -8.61 -5.87 8.60
CA VAL A 242 -9.36 -6.34 9.77
C VAL A 242 -10.84 -6.33 9.41
N LEU A 243 -11.42 -7.51 9.32
CA LEU A 243 -12.82 -7.70 8.98
C LEU A 243 -13.62 -8.10 10.23
N ARG A 244 -14.83 -7.58 10.37
CA ARG A 244 -15.86 -8.09 11.29
C ARG A 244 -17.11 -8.44 10.49
N LYS A 245 -17.56 -9.69 10.58
CA LYS A 245 -18.73 -10.14 9.83
C LYS A 245 -19.98 -9.38 10.30
N PRO A 246 -20.61 -8.56 9.44
CA PRO A 246 -21.72 -7.72 9.87
C PRO A 246 -22.94 -8.57 10.19
N SER A 247 -23.79 -8.06 11.07
CA SER A 247 -25.15 -8.57 11.22
C SER A 247 -26.06 -8.03 10.11
N ALA A 248 -27.12 -8.78 9.77
CA ALA A 248 -28.08 -8.34 8.75
C ALA A 248 -28.77 -7.00 9.07
N ALA A 249 -28.80 -6.59 10.34
CA ALA A 249 -29.33 -5.30 10.77
C ALA A 249 -28.34 -4.14 10.55
N GLU A 250 -27.03 -4.37 10.76
CA GLU A 250 -25.97 -3.39 10.50
C GLU A 250 -25.83 -3.10 8.99
N SER A 251 -25.88 -4.13 8.14
CA SER A 251 -25.79 -3.97 6.68
C SER A 251 -26.91 -3.10 6.07
N ALA A 252 -28.07 -3.01 6.72
CA ALA A 252 -29.20 -2.21 6.24
C ALA A 252 -29.18 -0.75 6.74
N ALA A 253 -28.42 -0.44 7.79
CA ALA A 253 -28.40 0.87 8.43
C ALA A 253 -27.24 1.77 7.95
N ASP A 254 -26.11 1.18 7.54
CA ASP A 254 -24.83 1.90 7.36
C ASP A 254 -24.33 2.03 5.91
N SER A 255 -25.16 1.78 4.89
CA SER A 255 -24.69 1.77 3.48
C SER A 255 -24.11 3.09 2.95
N HIS A 256 -24.18 4.18 3.71
CA HIS A 256 -23.69 5.50 3.31
C HIS A 256 -22.46 5.99 4.09
N LEU A 257 -21.96 5.23 5.08
CA LEU A 257 -20.88 5.68 5.98
C LEU A 257 -19.69 4.71 6.07
N ILE A 258 -19.66 3.62 5.30
CA ILE A 258 -18.55 2.67 5.30
C ILE A 258 -17.32 3.33 4.65
N PRO A 259 -16.18 3.50 5.37
CA PRO A 259 -14.97 4.05 4.80
C PRO A 259 -14.50 3.22 3.60
N THR A 260 -14.03 3.89 2.56
CA THR A 260 -13.49 3.18 1.41
C THR A 260 -12.16 2.52 1.77
N TRP A 261 -11.80 1.42 1.08
CA TRP A 261 -10.48 0.77 1.20
C TRP A 261 -9.33 1.77 1.09
N THR A 262 -9.47 2.75 0.20
CA THR A 262 -8.48 3.80 -0.03
C THR A 262 -8.32 4.72 1.19
N GLU A 263 -9.42 5.08 1.86
CA GLU A 263 -9.38 5.92 3.07
C GLU A 263 -8.72 5.19 4.23
N LEU A 264 -9.10 3.94 4.48
CA LEU A 264 -8.49 3.13 5.54
C LEU A 264 -7.01 2.86 5.26
N ALA A 265 -6.65 2.62 4.00
CA ALA A 265 -5.24 2.48 3.61
C ALA A 265 -4.46 3.78 3.83
N ALA A 266 -5.06 4.94 3.54
CA ALA A 266 -4.41 6.23 3.75
C ALA A 266 -4.17 6.50 5.25
N GLU A 267 -5.16 6.18 6.09
CA GLU A 267 -5.05 6.27 7.55
C GLU A 267 -3.98 5.33 8.10
N ALA A 268 -3.95 4.08 7.62
CA ALA A 268 -2.93 3.10 7.99
C ALA A 268 -1.52 3.53 7.57
N MET A 269 -1.38 4.31 6.49
CA MET A 269 -0.11 4.91 6.05
C MET A 269 0.22 6.23 6.79
N GLY A 270 -0.60 6.64 7.78
CA GLY A 270 -0.41 7.87 8.54
C GLY A 270 -0.67 9.15 7.73
N VAL A 271 -1.42 9.07 6.63
CA VAL A 271 -1.81 10.24 5.83
C VAL A 271 -2.93 10.99 6.57
N PRO A 272 -2.79 12.29 6.86
CA PRO A 272 -3.82 13.07 7.54
C PRO A 272 -5.17 13.00 6.81
N SER A 273 -6.26 13.03 7.56
CA SER A 273 -7.60 13.19 7.00
C SER A 273 -7.91 14.68 6.87
N VAL A 274 -8.19 15.13 5.65
CA VAL A 274 -8.55 16.52 5.35
C VAL A 274 -9.66 16.57 4.32
N HIS A 275 -10.59 17.51 4.49
CA HIS A 275 -11.67 17.73 3.55
C HIS A 275 -11.50 19.08 2.83
N LEU A 276 -10.93 19.03 1.62
CA LEU A 276 -10.68 20.23 0.82
C LEU A 276 -11.96 20.63 0.06
N ARG A 277 -12.37 21.90 0.16
CA ARG A 277 -13.66 22.40 -0.34
C ARG A 277 -13.59 23.30 -1.58
N GLY A 278 -12.40 23.59 -2.09
CA GLY A 278 -12.25 24.49 -3.22
C GLY A 278 -12.75 23.93 -4.55
N GLU A 279 -12.84 24.81 -5.55
CA GLU A 279 -13.10 24.41 -6.94
C GLU A 279 -12.01 23.45 -7.44
N GLN A 280 -12.32 22.64 -8.45
CA GLN A 280 -11.35 21.69 -9.00
C GLN A 280 -10.31 22.39 -9.86
N LEU A 281 -9.09 21.85 -9.91
CA LEU A 281 -7.98 22.35 -10.74
C LEU A 281 -8.38 22.49 -12.22
N SER A 282 -9.28 21.63 -12.71
CA SER A 282 -9.87 21.68 -14.05
C SER A 282 -10.52 23.03 -14.41
N THR A 283 -10.89 23.85 -13.43
CA THR A 283 -11.41 25.21 -13.66
C THR A 283 -10.34 26.20 -14.12
N ILE A 284 -9.05 25.90 -13.90
CA ILE A 284 -7.93 26.78 -14.25
C ILE A 284 -6.84 26.12 -15.08
N ALA A 285 -6.84 24.79 -15.23
CA ALA A 285 -5.83 24.07 -16.01
C ALA A 285 -6.33 22.73 -16.59
N ASP A 286 -5.82 22.38 -17.77
CA ASP A 286 -5.93 21.04 -18.36
C ASP A 286 -4.72 20.20 -17.96
N CYS A 287 -4.89 18.91 -17.66
CA CYS A 287 -3.77 18.02 -17.38
C CYS A 287 -3.59 16.96 -18.47
N THR A 288 -2.33 16.68 -18.81
CA THR A 288 -1.99 15.62 -19.77
C THR A 288 -0.72 14.88 -19.37
N ALA A 289 -0.60 13.63 -19.80
CA ALA A 289 0.60 12.83 -19.62
C ALA A 289 0.93 12.07 -20.91
N GLY A 290 2.22 11.86 -21.18
CA GLY A 290 2.65 11.07 -22.34
C GLY A 290 2.31 9.59 -22.19
N PHE A 291 2.16 8.89 -23.31
CA PHE A 291 1.91 7.45 -23.33
C PHE A 291 3.21 6.64 -23.27
N ARG A 292 3.15 5.42 -22.74
CA ARG A 292 4.34 4.56 -22.57
C ARG A 292 5.06 4.22 -23.89
N HIS A 293 4.36 4.21 -25.04
CA HIS A 293 5.03 4.01 -26.32
C HIS A 293 5.87 5.23 -26.75
N GLU A 294 5.40 6.45 -26.45
CA GLU A 294 6.15 7.69 -26.72
C GLU A 294 7.47 7.73 -25.93
N PHE A 295 7.51 7.10 -24.74
CA PHE A 295 8.71 7.02 -23.93
C PHE A 295 9.89 6.38 -24.67
N TYR A 296 9.68 5.27 -25.40
CA TYR A 296 10.77 4.56 -26.08
C TYR A 296 11.28 5.35 -27.29
N GLU A 297 10.39 6.02 -28.02
CA GLU A 297 10.77 6.91 -29.12
C GLU A 297 11.64 8.08 -28.60
N VAL A 298 11.17 8.76 -27.54
CA VAL A 298 11.90 9.87 -26.92
C VAL A 298 13.23 9.40 -26.31
N ALA A 299 13.25 8.23 -25.66
CA ALA A 299 14.47 7.67 -25.09
C ALA A 299 15.53 7.38 -26.17
N ASN A 300 15.12 6.86 -27.33
CA ASN A 300 16.03 6.63 -28.46
C ASN A 300 16.54 7.93 -29.09
N ALA A 301 15.75 9.01 -29.01
CA ALA A 301 16.14 10.35 -29.47
C ALA A 301 16.94 11.15 -28.43
N THR A 302 17.14 10.61 -27.22
CA THR A 302 17.83 11.30 -26.12
C THR A 302 19.34 11.27 -26.34
N ILE A 303 20.00 12.43 -26.17
CA ILE A 303 21.44 12.58 -26.26
C ILE A 303 21.97 13.40 -25.06
N GLU A 304 23.27 13.29 -24.79
CA GLU A 304 23.97 14.14 -23.82
C GLU A 304 24.30 15.49 -24.47
N GLN A 305 24.04 16.61 -23.78
CA GLN A 305 24.32 17.93 -24.33
C GLN A 305 25.81 18.32 -24.18
N ASP A 306 26.52 18.37 -25.30
CA ASP A 306 27.96 18.72 -25.33
C ASP A 306 28.27 20.23 -25.34
N SER A 307 27.31 21.12 -25.66
CA SER A 307 27.54 22.58 -25.72
C SER A 307 26.41 23.39 -25.09
N ARG A 308 26.76 24.46 -24.34
CA ARG A 308 25.87 25.27 -23.47
C ARG A 308 24.85 26.16 -24.21
N THR A 309 24.62 25.95 -25.49
CA THR A 309 23.67 26.75 -26.27
C THR A 309 22.31 26.06 -26.29
N GLU A 310 21.32 26.64 -25.62
CA GLU A 310 19.92 26.23 -25.74
C GLU A 310 19.48 26.38 -27.21
N SER A 311 18.99 25.30 -27.79
CA SER A 311 18.47 25.26 -29.16
C SER A 311 17.08 24.68 -29.15
N ALA A 312 16.17 25.26 -29.94
CA ALA A 312 14.80 24.75 -30.10
C ALA A 312 14.77 23.31 -30.64
N ASN A 313 15.86 22.83 -31.25
CA ASN A 313 15.99 21.47 -31.76
C ASN A 313 16.39 20.46 -30.67
N PHE A 314 16.79 20.93 -29.48
CA PHE A 314 17.30 20.09 -28.39
C PHE A 314 16.70 20.50 -27.02
N PRO A 315 15.36 20.39 -26.84
CA PRO A 315 14.73 20.65 -25.54
C PRO A 315 15.27 19.72 -24.45
N ARG A 316 15.36 20.27 -23.23
CA ARG A 316 15.80 19.54 -22.04
C ARG A 316 14.79 18.46 -21.68
N LEU A 317 15.25 17.22 -21.55
CA LEU A 317 14.40 16.09 -21.17
C LEU A 317 14.29 16.00 -19.65
N ILE A 318 13.07 16.10 -19.14
CA ILE A 318 12.79 16.14 -17.71
C ILE A 318 12.10 14.84 -17.29
N THR A 319 12.77 14.06 -16.43
CA THR A 319 12.18 12.89 -15.78
C THR A 319 11.66 13.25 -14.38
N VAL A 320 10.81 12.39 -13.79
CA VAL A 320 10.33 12.58 -12.40
C VAL A 320 11.48 12.78 -11.41
N GLY A 321 12.56 12.03 -11.57
CA GLY A 321 13.77 12.16 -10.78
C GLY A 321 14.64 13.37 -11.13
N LEU A 322 14.13 14.40 -11.81
CA LEU A 322 14.81 15.69 -12.00
C LEU A 322 14.00 16.87 -11.46
N ILE A 323 12.84 16.61 -10.86
CA ILE A 323 11.97 17.64 -10.31
C ILE A 323 12.04 17.52 -8.79
N ASP A 324 12.26 18.65 -8.13
CA ASP A 324 12.07 18.88 -6.70
C ASP A 324 10.95 19.93 -6.54
N PRO A 325 10.36 20.10 -5.34
CA PRO A 325 9.37 21.16 -5.13
C PRO A 325 9.91 22.54 -5.53
N ALA A 326 9.31 23.13 -6.56
CA ALA A 326 9.69 24.40 -7.18
C ALA A 326 11.12 24.48 -7.74
N ARG A 327 11.82 23.34 -7.94
CA ARG A 327 13.21 23.33 -8.39
C ARG A 327 13.47 22.26 -9.45
N LEU A 328 14.13 22.67 -10.54
CA LEU A 328 14.62 21.75 -11.57
C LEU A 328 16.08 21.36 -11.28
N LEU A 329 16.37 20.06 -11.28
CA LEU A 329 17.70 19.50 -11.01
C LEU A 329 18.43 19.00 -12.27
N TRP A 330 17.95 19.39 -13.45
CA TRP A 330 18.61 19.07 -14.71
C TRP A 330 20.04 19.64 -14.72
N GLY A 331 21.05 18.82 -15.03
CA GLY A 331 22.46 19.18 -14.94
C GLY A 331 23.08 19.13 -13.54
N GLU A 332 22.26 19.16 -12.48
CA GLU A 332 22.72 18.96 -11.10
C GLU A 332 22.65 17.48 -10.66
N ARG A 333 21.66 16.73 -11.19
CA ARG A 333 21.44 15.32 -10.88
C ARG A 333 21.39 14.50 -12.16
N ALA A 334 22.11 13.39 -12.18
CA ALA A 334 22.05 12.47 -13.30
C ALA A 334 20.67 11.78 -13.41
N ALA A 335 20.15 11.65 -14.62
CA ALA A 335 18.92 10.93 -14.92
C ALA A 335 19.21 9.60 -15.61
N ARG A 336 18.50 8.54 -15.22
CA ARG A 336 18.56 7.24 -15.88
C ARG A 336 17.38 7.07 -16.83
N ILE A 337 17.67 6.94 -18.12
CA ILE A 337 16.69 6.92 -19.22
C ILE A 337 16.97 5.68 -20.07
N ALA A 338 15.98 4.79 -20.17
CA ALA A 338 16.09 3.49 -20.87
C ALA A 338 17.35 2.68 -20.54
N GLY A 339 17.81 2.75 -19.29
CA GLY A 339 18.99 2.02 -18.80
C GLY A 339 20.29 2.82 -18.82
N THR A 340 20.37 3.88 -19.63
CA THR A 340 21.54 4.76 -19.78
C THR A 340 21.46 5.94 -18.82
N THR A 341 22.61 6.41 -18.33
CA THR A 341 22.69 7.55 -17.40
C THR A 341 23.18 8.80 -18.14
N PHE A 342 22.50 9.92 -17.94
CA PHE A 342 22.78 11.22 -18.56
C PHE A 342 22.90 12.31 -17.49
N THR A 343 23.73 13.31 -17.70
CA THR A 343 23.87 14.47 -16.80
C THR A 343 23.00 15.65 -17.27
N HIS A 344 23.02 15.92 -18.57
CA HIS A 344 22.33 16.99 -19.28
C HIS A 344 21.50 16.40 -20.44
N PRO A 345 20.50 15.54 -20.16
CA PRO A 345 19.74 14.89 -21.22
C PRO A 345 18.91 15.90 -22.03
N VAL A 346 19.06 15.87 -23.36
CA VAL A 346 18.23 16.63 -24.31
C VAL A 346 17.60 15.68 -25.34
N VAL A 347 16.48 16.09 -25.91
CA VAL A 347 15.79 15.33 -26.96
C VAL A 347 16.13 15.90 -28.32
N ASP A 348 16.71 15.11 -29.21
CA ASP A 348 16.89 15.51 -30.60
C ASP A 348 15.55 15.41 -31.35
N VAL A 349 14.86 16.54 -31.52
CA VAL A 349 13.51 16.55 -32.11
C VAL A 349 13.51 16.18 -33.59
N SER A 350 14.66 16.22 -34.27
CA SER A 350 14.77 15.79 -35.67
C SER A 350 14.59 14.28 -35.84
N LYS A 351 14.73 13.52 -34.74
CA LYS A 351 14.54 12.06 -34.69
C LYS A 351 13.11 11.66 -34.31
N LEU A 352 12.23 12.61 -34.02
CA LEU A 352 10.87 12.36 -33.58
C LEU A 352 9.88 12.52 -34.73
N VAL A 353 8.80 11.74 -34.69
CA VAL A 353 7.69 11.86 -35.65
C VAL A 353 6.79 13.05 -35.30
N LYS A 354 6.64 13.36 -34.01
CA LYS A 354 5.81 14.49 -33.52
C LYS A 354 6.66 15.73 -33.30
N GLU A 355 6.22 16.85 -33.89
CA GLU A 355 6.88 18.13 -33.71
C GLU A 355 6.76 18.64 -32.26
N PHE A 356 7.90 19.07 -31.69
CA PHE A 356 7.95 19.68 -30.37
C PHE A 356 7.16 21.00 -30.30
N ALA A 357 6.98 21.69 -31.42
CA ALA A 357 6.26 22.96 -31.49
C ALA A 357 4.85 22.88 -30.88
N LEU A 358 4.16 21.75 -31.04
CA LEU A 358 2.84 21.51 -30.45
C LEU A 358 2.85 21.40 -28.92
N ARG A 359 4.03 21.12 -28.33
CA ARG A 359 4.25 21.00 -26.88
C ARG A 359 4.91 22.24 -26.28
N LYS A 360 5.49 23.13 -27.10
CA LYS A 360 6.19 24.34 -26.66
C LYS A 360 5.23 25.45 -26.24
N ARG A 361 4.64 25.29 -25.05
CA ARG A 361 3.77 26.26 -24.40
C ARG A 361 3.97 26.24 -22.88
N PRO A 362 3.66 27.34 -22.16
CA PRO A 362 3.78 27.39 -20.71
C PRO A 362 3.03 26.24 -20.03
N LYS A 363 3.68 25.60 -19.05
CA LYS A 363 3.11 24.44 -18.33
C LYS A 363 3.81 24.20 -17.00
N ILE A 364 3.09 23.60 -16.05
CA ILE A 364 3.68 23.05 -14.83
C ILE A 364 4.00 21.58 -15.09
N LEU A 365 5.24 21.18 -14.85
CA LEU A 365 5.67 19.79 -14.88
C LEU A 365 5.55 19.19 -13.48
N VAL A 366 4.71 18.16 -13.34
CA VAL A 366 4.41 17.51 -12.06
C VAL A 366 5.04 16.12 -12.04
N ALA A 367 5.94 15.89 -11.09
CA ALA A 367 6.53 14.58 -10.85
C ALA A 367 5.50 13.65 -10.22
N THR A 368 5.47 12.41 -10.69
CA THR A 368 4.69 11.34 -10.08
C THR A 368 5.64 10.32 -9.45
N GLN A 369 5.13 9.46 -8.55
CA GLN A 369 5.89 8.44 -7.82
C GLN A 369 6.85 9.00 -6.75
N THR A 370 6.49 10.14 -6.20
CA THR A 370 7.21 10.87 -5.13
C THR A 370 6.39 10.80 -3.83
N ARG A 371 6.97 11.09 -2.66
CA ARG A 371 6.22 11.01 -1.38
C ARG A 371 5.27 12.19 -1.14
N ILE A 372 5.55 13.29 -1.80
CA ILE A 372 4.71 14.49 -1.89
C ILE A 372 4.59 14.88 -3.37
N ILE A 373 3.67 15.78 -3.73
CA ILE A 373 3.67 16.32 -5.08
C ILE A 373 4.91 17.21 -5.24
N GLU A 374 5.74 16.91 -6.24
CA GLU A 374 6.88 17.75 -6.64
C GLU A 374 6.57 18.32 -8.02
N ALA A 375 6.81 19.61 -8.23
CA ALA A 375 6.47 20.30 -9.47
C ALA A 375 7.36 21.50 -9.75
N VAL A 376 7.50 21.85 -11.03
CA VAL A 376 8.26 23.03 -11.49
C VAL A 376 7.54 23.74 -12.64
N ALA A 377 7.66 25.06 -12.72
CA ALA A 377 7.12 25.86 -13.80
C ALA A 377 8.05 25.88 -15.02
N ASP A 378 7.49 25.61 -16.20
CA ASP A 378 8.10 25.77 -17.51
C ASP A 378 7.45 26.99 -18.21
N TYR A 379 7.94 28.19 -17.89
CA TYR A 379 7.32 29.45 -18.37
C TYR A 379 7.43 29.65 -19.88
N ASP A 380 8.50 29.20 -20.52
CA ASP A 380 8.72 29.36 -21.96
C ASP A 380 8.31 28.12 -22.78
N GLY A 381 7.91 27.05 -22.08
CA GLY A 381 7.46 25.81 -22.69
C GLY A 381 8.61 24.94 -23.23
N SER A 382 9.87 25.28 -22.95
CA SER A 382 11.06 24.64 -23.54
C SER A 382 11.37 23.24 -23.00
N LEU A 383 10.72 22.82 -21.92
CA LEU A 383 11.01 21.54 -21.28
C LEU A 383 10.20 20.39 -21.91
N TRP A 384 10.86 19.25 -22.11
CA TRP A 384 10.23 18.01 -22.57
C TRP A 384 9.92 17.10 -21.38
N PRO A 385 8.65 16.87 -21.02
CA PRO A 385 8.29 15.93 -19.95
C PRO A 385 8.40 14.48 -20.42
N SER A 386 9.26 13.70 -19.76
CA SER A 386 9.36 12.25 -19.96
C SER A 386 8.30 11.52 -19.14
N VAL A 387 7.68 10.47 -19.70
CA VAL A 387 6.70 9.64 -18.97
C VAL A 387 7.36 9.06 -17.70
N PRO A 388 6.75 9.17 -16.50
CA PRO A 388 5.36 9.55 -16.21
C PRO A 388 5.15 10.98 -15.68
N VAL A 389 5.97 11.97 -16.07
CA VAL A 389 5.75 13.39 -15.73
C VAL A 389 4.43 13.88 -16.34
N ILE A 390 3.58 14.50 -15.51
CA ILE A 390 2.31 15.13 -15.94
C ILE A 390 2.60 16.59 -16.31
N SER A 391 1.94 17.09 -17.35
CA SER A 391 1.89 18.52 -17.69
C SER A 391 0.54 19.08 -17.31
N ALA A 392 0.52 20.06 -16.41
CA ALA A 392 -0.66 20.89 -16.12
C ALA A 392 -0.53 22.21 -16.89
N LEU A 393 -1.55 22.54 -17.67
CA LEU A 393 -1.53 23.60 -18.67
C LEU A 393 -2.54 24.66 -18.26
N PRO A 394 -2.12 25.89 -17.93
CA PRO A 394 -3.05 26.92 -17.50
C PRO A 394 -4.01 27.28 -18.64
N LEU A 395 -5.29 27.49 -18.30
CA LEU A 395 -6.32 27.95 -19.23
C LEU A 395 -6.21 29.45 -19.54
N ARG A 396 -5.47 30.19 -18.70
CA ARG A 396 -5.19 31.62 -18.86
C ARG A 396 -3.70 31.83 -19.08
N ASP A 397 -3.39 32.75 -19.99
CA ASP A 397 -2.00 33.16 -20.22
C ASP A 397 -1.51 34.10 -19.12
N GLY A 398 -0.19 34.15 -18.96
CA GLY A 398 0.50 35.06 -18.06
C GLY A 398 1.19 34.37 -16.89
N GLU A 399 2.21 35.03 -16.35
CA GLU A 399 3.04 34.47 -15.28
C GLU A 399 2.24 34.29 -13.98
N GLU A 400 1.29 35.19 -13.66
CA GLU A 400 0.45 35.04 -12.46
C GLU A 400 -0.37 33.75 -12.50
N ALA A 401 -0.92 33.37 -13.66
CA ALA A 401 -1.67 32.13 -13.81
C ALA A 401 -0.78 30.90 -13.58
N MET A 402 0.46 30.94 -14.07
CA MET A 402 1.47 29.91 -13.83
C MET A 402 1.87 29.82 -12.36
N ASP A 403 2.10 30.96 -11.71
CA ASP A 403 2.51 31.05 -10.31
C ASP A 403 1.41 30.49 -9.39
N LEU A 404 0.15 30.87 -9.63
CA LEU A 404 -1.02 30.35 -8.90
C LEU A 404 -1.21 28.85 -9.11
N LEU A 405 -1.05 28.38 -10.35
CA LEU A 405 -1.15 26.95 -10.67
C LEU A 405 -0.06 26.14 -9.97
N LEU A 406 1.20 26.60 -10.02
CA LEU A 406 2.31 25.97 -9.31
C LEU A 406 2.05 25.94 -7.79
N ALA A 407 1.56 27.04 -7.23
CA ALA A 407 1.25 27.15 -5.81
C ALA A 407 0.14 26.20 -5.37
N ALA A 408 -0.93 26.05 -6.15
CA ALA A 408 -1.98 25.08 -5.84
C ALA A 408 -1.47 23.63 -5.87
N VAL A 409 -0.63 23.30 -6.86
CA VAL A 409 -0.06 21.94 -7.01
C VAL A 409 0.94 21.60 -5.90
N LEU A 410 1.76 22.56 -5.47
CA LEU A 410 2.78 22.35 -4.43
C LEU A 410 2.27 22.53 -3.00
N ALA A 411 1.02 22.98 -2.81
CA ALA A 411 0.48 23.18 -1.48
C ALA A 411 0.50 21.87 -0.65
N PRO A 412 0.88 21.92 0.64
CA PRO A 412 0.88 20.71 1.47
C PRO A 412 -0.46 19.97 1.52
N PRO A 413 -1.64 20.64 1.60
CA PRO A 413 -2.94 19.97 1.49
C PRO A 413 -3.13 19.23 0.17
N ALA A 414 -2.60 19.73 -0.96
CA ALA A 414 -2.65 19.04 -2.25
C ALA A 414 -1.86 17.73 -2.23
N SER A 415 -0.70 17.70 -1.56
CA SER A 415 0.08 16.48 -1.37
C SER A 415 -0.64 15.45 -0.50
N VAL A 416 -1.30 15.89 0.59
CA VAL A 416 -2.12 15.00 1.43
C VAL A 416 -3.29 14.44 0.64
N TRP A 417 -4.02 15.28 -0.08
CA TRP A 417 -5.12 14.86 -0.96
C TRP A 417 -4.64 13.80 -1.97
N ALA A 418 -3.52 14.05 -2.64
CA ALA A 418 -2.98 13.12 -3.61
C ALA A 418 -2.49 11.80 -2.99
N ALA A 419 -1.91 11.85 -1.80
CA ALA A 419 -1.52 10.66 -1.06
C ALA A 419 -2.73 9.82 -0.66
N ARG A 420 -3.84 10.44 -0.23
CA ARG A 420 -5.10 9.73 0.04
C ARG A 420 -5.64 9.08 -1.24
N GLN A 421 -5.66 9.79 -2.37
CA GLN A 421 -6.14 9.21 -3.65
C GLN A 421 -5.28 8.05 -4.17
N ALA A 422 -3.98 8.04 -3.84
CA ALA A 422 -3.05 7.02 -4.29
C ALA A 422 -2.87 5.86 -3.31
N ALA A 423 -3.45 5.93 -2.09
CA ALA A 423 -3.24 4.94 -1.04
C ALA A 423 -3.57 3.52 -1.52
N GLY A 424 -2.59 2.61 -1.40
CA GLY A 424 -2.74 1.22 -1.85
C GLY A 424 -2.62 0.96 -3.36
N THR A 425 -2.36 1.98 -4.18
CA THR A 425 -2.24 1.84 -5.65
C THR A 425 -0.81 2.00 -6.20
N ALA A 426 0.11 2.49 -5.36
CA ALA A 426 1.49 2.78 -5.76
C ALA A 426 2.42 1.56 -5.62
N ARG A 427 3.54 1.59 -6.36
CA ARG A 427 4.54 0.49 -6.38
C ARG A 427 5.37 0.36 -5.11
N SER A 428 5.42 1.40 -4.30
CA SER A 428 6.06 1.42 -2.99
C SER A 428 5.09 2.02 -1.98
N PRO A 429 5.07 1.53 -0.73
CA PRO A 429 4.33 2.17 0.35
C PRO A 429 4.65 3.67 0.39
N GLY A 430 3.63 4.52 0.40
CA GLY A 430 3.77 5.98 0.54
C GLY A 430 4.18 6.77 -0.71
N ALA A 431 4.27 6.17 -1.91
CA ALA A 431 4.44 6.96 -3.14
C ALA A 431 3.11 7.50 -3.65
N VAL A 432 3.05 8.80 -3.91
CA VAL A 432 1.95 9.49 -4.57
C VAL A 432 2.01 9.19 -6.07
N ARG A 433 0.98 8.52 -6.60
CA ARG A 433 0.82 8.28 -8.02
C ARG A 433 -0.53 8.79 -8.49
N LEU A 434 -0.50 9.92 -9.19
CA LEU A 434 -1.67 10.47 -9.86
C LEU A 434 -1.63 10.17 -11.36
N SER A 435 -2.81 10.02 -11.96
CA SER A 435 -3.02 10.23 -13.39
C SER A 435 -3.27 11.72 -13.68
N ALA A 436 -3.19 12.12 -14.95
CA ALA A 436 -3.55 13.48 -15.36
C ALA A 436 -5.00 13.82 -14.99
N THR A 437 -5.95 12.91 -15.26
CA THR A 437 -7.37 13.06 -14.90
C THR A 437 -7.59 13.15 -13.39
N GLN A 438 -6.81 12.42 -12.59
CA GLN A 438 -6.89 12.60 -11.14
C GLN A 438 -6.41 13.99 -10.74
N LEU A 439 -5.27 14.46 -11.27
CA LEU A 439 -4.76 15.79 -10.93
C LEU A 439 -5.76 16.92 -11.24
N GLU A 440 -6.57 16.80 -12.29
CA GLU A 440 -7.64 17.75 -12.62
C GLU A 440 -8.71 17.89 -11.52
N LEU A 441 -8.90 16.85 -10.70
CA LEU A 441 -9.85 16.85 -9.59
C LEU A 441 -9.29 17.47 -8.31
N LEU A 442 -8.02 17.89 -8.29
CA LEU A 442 -7.38 18.50 -7.12
C LEU A 442 -8.16 19.76 -6.70
N PRO A 443 -8.64 19.85 -5.44
CA PRO A 443 -9.29 21.05 -4.96
C PRO A 443 -8.30 22.21 -4.80
N LEU A 444 -8.72 23.41 -5.23
CA LEU A 444 -7.94 24.65 -5.19
C LEU A 444 -8.02 25.33 -3.81
N PRO A 445 -7.08 26.23 -3.49
CA PRO A 445 -7.18 27.06 -2.29
C PRO A 445 -8.45 27.94 -2.29
N THR A 446 -9.08 28.08 -1.12
CA THR A 446 -10.32 28.86 -0.96
C THR A 446 -10.06 30.32 -0.61
N ASN A 447 -8.92 30.64 0.02
CA ASN A 447 -8.51 32.01 0.33
C ASN A 447 -7.54 32.54 -0.75
N SER A 448 -8.06 33.39 -1.64
CA SER A 448 -7.29 33.94 -2.77
C SER A 448 -6.16 34.90 -2.37
N GLU A 449 -6.22 35.53 -1.20
CA GLU A 449 -5.15 36.43 -0.72
C GLU A 449 -3.93 35.60 -0.31
N GLN A 450 -4.15 34.59 0.55
CA GLN A 450 -3.11 33.66 0.99
C GLN A 450 -2.54 32.86 -0.18
N TRP A 451 -3.39 32.46 -1.13
CA TRP A 451 -2.93 31.77 -2.34
C TRP A 451 -1.96 32.62 -3.17
N ARG A 452 -2.27 33.91 -3.41
CA ARG A 452 -1.35 34.83 -4.10
C ARG A 452 -0.07 35.08 -3.31
N ALA A 453 -0.18 35.24 -1.99
CA ALA A 453 0.98 35.42 -1.12
C ALA A 453 1.93 34.20 -1.18
N GLY A 454 1.38 32.99 -1.08
CA GLY A 454 2.14 31.75 -1.20
C GLY A 454 2.78 31.57 -2.59
N ALA A 455 2.07 31.96 -3.66
CA ALA A 455 2.63 31.95 -5.01
C ALA A 455 3.83 32.91 -5.15
N ALA A 456 3.74 34.11 -4.56
CA ALA A 456 4.84 35.07 -4.54
C ALA A 456 6.05 34.55 -3.73
N GLN A 457 5.82 33.88 -2.60
CA GLN A 457 6.87 33.24 -1.80
C GLN A 457 7.58 32.12 -2.57
N LEU A 458 6.84 31.25 -3.27
CA LEU A 458 7.44 30.23 -4.15
C LEU A 458 8.31 30.86 -5.23
N ARG A 459 7.83 31.94 -5.86
CA ARG A 459 8.58 32.66 -6.88
C ARG A 459 9.86 33.32 -6.34
N ALA A 460 9.86 33.71 -5.07
CA ALA A 460 11.03 34.20 -4.35
C ALA A 460 11.97 33.06 -3.87
N GLY A 461 11.59 31.79 -4.04
CA GLY A 461 12.36 30.63 -3.58
C GLY A 461 12.16 30.27 -2.11
N GLU A 462 11.12 30.82 -1.46
CA GLU A 462 10.82 30.63 -0.03
C GLU A 462 9.86 29.44 0.19
N LEU A 463 10.31 28.23 -0.12
CA LEU A 463 9.47 27.03 -0.10
C LEU A 463 8.83 26.75 1.27
N GLU A 464 9.59 26.84 2.37
CA GLU A 464 9.04 26.57 3.70
C GLU A 464 7.99 27.61 4.13
N ALA A 465 8.20 28.88 3.81
CA ALA A 465 7.23 29.94 4.08
C ALA A 465 5.97 29.75 3.24
N ALA A 466 6.14 29.44 1.95
CA ALA A 466 5.03 29.13 1.05
C ALA A 466 4.21 27.93 1.53
N ALA A 467 4.85 26.88 2.06
CA ALA A 467 4.14 25.70 2.55
C ALA A 467 3.15 26.05 3.68
N VAL A 468 3.55 26.92 4.62
CA VAL A 468 2.68 27.40 5.71
C VAL A 468 1.53 28.24 5.13
N THR A 469 1.85 29.30 4.38
CA THR A 469 0.86 30.21 3.77
C THR A 469 -0.15 29.47 2.89
N LEU A 470 0.32 28.52 2.09
CA LEU A 470 -0.53 27.73 1.20
C LEU A 470 -1.36 26.70 1.95
N THR A 471 -0.94 26.24 3.12
CA THR A 471 -1.79 25.39 3.98
C THR A 471 -2.95 26.21 4.55
N ASP A 472 -2.67 27.43 5.01
CA ASP A 472 -3.69 28.37 5.50
C ASP A 472 -4.69 28.75 4.41
N ALA A 473 -4.25 28.77 3.15
CA ALA A 473 -5.09 29.11 2.01
C ALA A 473 -6.25 28.12 1.77
N TYR A 474 -6.22 26.92 2.35
CA TYR A 474 -7.29 25.92 2.25
C TYR A 474 -8.40 26.06 3.30
N GLY A 475 -8.24 26.92 4.31
CA GLY A 475 -9.25 27.13 5.35
C GLY A 475 -9.46 25.92 6.27
N LEU A 476 -8.40 25.13 6.46
CA LEU A 476 -8.34 24.02 7.42
C LEU A 476 -8.33 24.56 8.85
N ASP A 477 -8.78 23.76 9.81
CA ASP A 477 -8.63 24.11 11.23
C ASP A 477 -7.18 23.98 11.72
N GLN A 478 -6.87 24.51 12.90
CA GLN A 478 -5.49 24.53 13.42
C GLN A 478 -4.89 23.11 13.61
N SER A 479 -5.72 22.13 13.96
CA SER A 479 -5.29 20.74 14.15
C SER A 479 -4.96 20.10 12.80
N GLU A 480 -5.84 20.26 11.81
CA GLU A 480 -5.64 19.80 10.44
C GLU A 480 -4.40 20.43 9.82
N GLN A 481 -4.23 21.75 9.93
CA GLN A 481 -3.03 22.46 9.44
C GLN A 481 -1.74 21.88 10.02
N THR A 482 -1.72 21.67 11.35
CA THR A 482 -0.56 21.13 12.05
C THR A 482 -0.25 19.70 11.58
N ALA A 483 -1.28 18.85 11.42
CA ALA A 483 -1.12 17.48 10.94
C ALA A 483 -0.59 17.44 9.50
N VAL A 484 -1.15 18.27 8.61
CA VAL A 484 -0.72 18.39 7.20
C VAL A 484 0.73 18.84 7.11
N LEU A 485 1.11 19.90 7.82
CA LEU A 485 2.47 20.45 7.77
C LEU A 485 3.49 19.47 8.35
N ASN A 486 3.20 18.83 9.48
CA ASN A 486 4.09 17.83 10.07
C ASN A 486 4.29 16.63 9.14
N TRP A 487 3.21 16.12 8.55
CA TRP A 487 3.28 15.02 7.59
C TRP A 487 4.09 15.43 6.35
N TRP A 488 3.78 16.57 5.75
CA TRP A 488 4.48 17.07 4.57
C TRP A 488 5.97 17.31 4.83
N ALA A 489 6.33 17.89 5.97
CA ALA A 489 7.72 18.10 6.38
C ALA A 489 8.48 16.78 6.63
N LEU A 490 7.81 15.73 7.11
CA LEU A 490 8.40 14.40 7.25
C LEU A 490 8.61 13.74 5.89
N GLN A 491 7.62 13.82 5.00
CA GLN A 491 7.66 13.17 3.68
C GLN A 491 8.59 13.87 2.67
N SER A 492 8.72 15.20 2.77
CA SER A 492 9.61 16.02 1.94
C SER A 492 11.10 15.76 2.25
N LYS A 493 11.43 15.33 3.47
CA LYS A 493 12.80 14.94 3.84
C LYS A 493 13.16 13.65 3.09
N ARG A 494 14.03 13.78 2.08
CA ARG A 494 14.62 12.63 1.39
C ARG A 494 15.39 11.77 2.40
N ARG A 495 15.00 10.50 2.57
CA ARG A 495 15.93 9.49 3.08
C ARG A 495 17.08 9.42 2.07
N LYS A 496 18.29 9.84 2.47
CA LYS A 496 19.50 9.51 1.72
C LYS A 496 19.47 8.01 1.50
N ARG A 497 19.48 7.53 0.25
CA ARG A 497 19.78 6.12 -0.02
C ARG A 497 21.17 5.87 0.57
N GLN A 498 21.25 5.23 1.72
CA GLN A 498 22.46 4.54 2.13
C GLN A 498 22.62 3.38 1.14
N GLY A 499 23.51 3.59 0.19
CA GLY A 499 23.88 2.64 -0.84
C GLY A 499 25.33 2.93 -1.20
N GLU A 500 26.21 2.86 -0.21
CA GLU A 500 27.57 2.41 -0.48
C GLU A 500 27.43 0.97 -0.96
N THR A 501 27.48 0.79 -2.28
CA THR A 501 27.85 -0.49 -2.86
C THR A 501 29.32 -0.71 -2.52
N THR A 502 29.62 -1.15 -1.31
CA THR A 502 30.90 -1.82 -1.04
C THR A 502 30.87 -3.11 -1.83
N GLY A 503 31.70 -3.15 -2.87
CA GLY A 503 31.82 -4.31 -3.73
C GLY A 503 32.23 -5.56 -2.97
N LEU A 504 31.66 -6.68 -3.42
CA LEU A 504 32.37 -7.86 -3.90
C LEU A 504 31.45 -8.64 -4.83
#